data_AF-A0A2S5JJW7-F1
#
_entry.id   AF-A0A2S5JJW7-F1
#
_cell.length_a   1.000
_cell.length_b   1.000
_cell.length_c   1.000
_cell.angle_alpha   90.00
_cell.angle_beta   90.00
_cell.angle_gamma   90.00
#
_symmetry.space_group_name_H-M   'P 1'
#
loop_
_entity.id
_entity.type
_entity.pdbx_description
1 polymer ?
#
loop_
_entity_poly.entity_id
_entity_poly.type
_entity_poly.pdbx_seq_one_letter_code
_entity_poly.pdbx_strand_id
1 'polypeptide(L)'
;MAYARKLDNLELQLDQARADAENEPFMNNPEGRAAFRTLAPAGFYIALRVGFAFPVAEHNALPDGWVDLYTREGFMFQDPVMRWVYSNFGWTRWSEMRLPDPRRVMMQAQKFGLRYGVAISLPSTGVEGQRSFGSFARSDREFTDEEIHQLESRLRKLHELTAPPTNLTEAEIEVLRMMRSGQLIKEISAQLGVTDGAIKQRIKSAKAKLRAKTASQAVSTAVAHGLI
;
A
#
# COMPACT_ATOMS: atom_id res chain seq x y z
N MET A 1 1.79 -47.01 -0.64
CA MET A 1 1.04 -46.17 0.32
C MET A 1 1.78 -44.93 0.82
N ALA A 2 3.12 -44.95 0.96
CA ALA A 2 3.89 -43.76 1.42
C ALA A 2 4.00 -42.62 0.38
N TYR A 3 3.93 -42.94 -0.92
CA TYR A 3 4.08 -41.95 -1.99
C TYR A 3 2.84 -41.06 -2.19
N ALA A 4 1.63 -41.64 -2.12
CA ALA A 4 0.36 -40.91 -2.22
C ALA A 4 0.19 -39.88 -1.08
N ARG A 5 0.49 -40.27 0.17
CA ARG A 5 0.49 -39.35 1.32
C ARG A 5 1.46 -38.17 1.19
N LYS A 6 2.54 -38.32 0.41
CA LYS A 6 3.54 -37.26 0.21
C LYS A 6 3.09 -36.24 -0.84
N LEU A 7 2.31 -36.67 -1.82
CA LEU A 7 1.68 -35.80 -2.83
C LEU A 7 0.50 -35.02 -2.24
N ASP A 8 -0.37 -35.68 -1.47
CA ASP A 8 -1.49 -35.01 -0.78
C ASP A 8 -0.99 -33.92 0.19
N ASN A 9 0.13 -34.17 0.87
CA ASN A 9 0.75 -33.20 1.77
C ASN A 9 1.37 -32.01 1.01
N LEU A 10 1.91 -32.25 -0.20
CA LEU A 10 2.48 -31.21 -1.03
C LEU A 10 1.39 -30.32 -1.65
N GLU A 11 0.27 -30.89 -2.09
CA GLU A 11 -0.90 -30.12 -2.57
C GLU A 11 -1.51 -29.28 -1.46
N LEU A 12 -1.69 -29.83 -0.25
CA LEU A 12 -2.13 -29.08 0.93
C LEU A 12 -1.17 -27.94 1.30
N GLN A 13 0.15 -28.16 1.18
CA GLN A 13 1.16 -27.11 1.41
C GLN A 13 1.13 -26.04 0.32
N LEU A 14 0.87 -26.39 -0.94
CA LEU A 14 0.75 -25.45 -2.05
C LEU A 14 -0.53 -24.63 -1.97
N ASP A 15 -1.65 -25.23 -1.59
CA ASP A 15 -2.93 -24.54 -1.41
C ASP A 15 -2.89 -23.63 -0.17
N GLN A 16 -2.25 -24.07 0.92
CA GLN A 16 -2.00 -23.22 2.08
C GLN A 16 -1.05 -22.07 1.74
N ALA A 17 0.00 -22.30 0.95
CA ALA A 17 0.91 -21.24 0.50
C ALA A 17 0.23 -20.25 -0.45
N ARG A 18 -0.69 -20.71 -1.31
CA ARG A 18 -1.54 -19.84 -2.15
C ARG A 18 -2.50 -19.02 -1.31
N ALA A 19 -3.20 -19.63 -0.36
CA ALA A 19 -4.08 -18.92 0.57
C ALA A 19 -3.32 -17.91 1.45
N ASP A 20 -2.10 -18.25 1.87
CA ASP A 20 -1.23 -17.36 2.65
C ASP A 20 -0.67 -16.22 1.80
N ALA A 21 -0.39 -16.44 0.50
CA ALA A 21 0.00 -15.41 -0.47
C ALA A 21 -1.17 -14.49 -0.85
N GLU A 22 -2.40 -15.01 -0.89
CA GLU A 22 -3.63 -14.23 -1.03
C GLU A 22 -3.90 -13.32 0.19
N ASN A 23 -3.39 -13.70 1.37
CA ASN A 23 -3.55 -12.98 2.64
C ASN A 23 -2.33 -12.15 3.07
N GLU A 24 -1.21 -12.22 2.34
CA GLU A 24 -0.13 -11.23 2.47
C GLU A 24 -0.66 -9.86 2.06
N PRO A 25 -0.15 -8.74 2.63
CA PRO A 25 -0.44 -7.42 2.09
C PRO A 25 -0.21 -7.49 0.58
N PHE A 26 -1.22 -7.18 -0.24
CA PHE A 26 -1.24 -7.47 -1.69
C PHE A 26 0.01 -6.99 -2.44
N MET A 27 0.71 -6.00 -1.88
CA MET A 27 1.95 -5.46 -2.44
C MET A 27 3.24 -6.12 -1.94
N ASN A 28 3.20 -6.94 -0.89
CA ASN A 28 4.26 -7.88 -0.52
C ASN A 28 4.21 -9.15 -1.37
N ASN A 29 3.01 -9.52 -1.86
CA ASN A 29 2.83 -10.59 -2.83
C ASN A 29 3.43 -10.21 -4.21
N PRO A 30 4.34 -11.04 -4.78
CA PRO A 30 4.88 -10.86 -6.13
C PRO A 30 3.83 -10.72 -7.24
N GLU A 31 2.68 -11.39 -7.13
CA GLU A 31 1.63 -11.42 -8.15
C GLU A 31 0.90 -10.07 -8.28
N GLY A 32 0.65 -9.40 -7.16
CA GLY A 32 0.06 -8.06 -7.14
C GLY A 32 0.95 -7.04 -7.85
N ARG A 33 2.27 -7.13 -7.64
CA ARG A 33 3.28 -6.30 -8.34
C ARG A 33 3.38 -6.64 -9.83
N ALA A 34 3.31 -7.93 -10.17
CA ALA A 34 3.37 -8.39 -11.55
C ALA A 34 2.20 -7.83 -12.39
N ALA A 35 0.99 -7.76 -11.82
CA ALA A 35 -0.19 -7.25 -12.53
C ALA A 35 -0.06 -5.78 -12.96
N PHE A 36 0.57 -4.92 -12.15
CA PHE A 36 0.86 -3.54 -12.54
C PHE A 36 1.96 -3.47 -13.60
N ARG A 37 3.02 -4.28 -13.48
CA ARG A 37 4.13 -4.33 -14.45
C ARG A 37 3.67 -4.72 -15.86
N THR A 38 2.69 -5.62 -15.98
CA THR A 38 2.15 -6.02 -17.28
C THR A 38 1.52 -4.84 -18.04
N LEU A 39 0.83 -3.94 -17.34
CA LEU A 39 0.22 -2.76 -17.96
C LEU A 39 1.18 -1.56 -18.05
N ALA A 40 2.10 -1.44 -17.08
CA ALA A 40 3.06 -0.35 -16.95
C ALA A 40 4.51 -0.87 -17.00
N PRO A 41 4.98 -1.38 -18.16
CA PRO A 41 6.26 -2.06 -18.27
C PRO A 41 7.47 -1.14 -18.09
N ALA A 42 7.32 0.18 -18.29
CA ALA A 42 8.43 1.12 -18.07
C ALA A 42 8.59 1.52 -16.60
N GLY A 43 7.58 1.26 -15.77
CA GLY A 43 7.61 1.49 -14.33
C GLY A 43 6.35 2.15 -13.80
N PHE A 44 6.22 2.17 -12.48
CA PHE A 44 5.12 2.85 -11.80
C PHE A 44 5.52 3.28 -10.39
N TYR A 45 4.78 4.25 -9.87
CA TYR A 45 4.83 4.67 -8.49
C TYR A 45 3.41 4.63 -7.90
N ILE A 46 3.23 4.02 -6.73
CA ILE A 46 1.95 3.95 -6.03
C ILE A 46 2.16 4.44 -4.60
N ALA A 47 1.28 5.33 -4.13
CA ALA A 47 1.22 5.76 -2.75
C ALA A 47 -0.18 5.52 -2.20
N LEU A 48 -0.29 4.75 -1.12
CA LEU A 48 -1.54 4.34 -0.52
C LEU A 48 -1.81 5.13 0.75
N ARG A 49 -3.02 5.69 0.85
CA ARG A 49 -3.54 6.37 2.05
C ARG A 49 -2.60 7.44 2.58
N VAL A 50 -2.17 8.32 1.68
CA VAL A 50 -1.43 9.54 2.00
C VAL A 50 -2.34 10.45 2.83
N GLY A 51 -2.04 10.54 4.13
CA GLY A 51 -2.66 11.46 5.08
C GLY A 51 -1.85 12.76 5.21
N PHE A 52 -1.55 13.15 6.46
CA PHE A 52 -0.86 14.42 6.76
C PHE A 52 0.64 14.43 6.44
N ALA A 53 1.36 13.32 6.65
CA ALA A 53 2.83 13.29 6.53
C ALA A 53 3.36 12.22 5.56
N PHE A 54 2.90 10.97 5.64
CA PHE A 54 3.43 9.86 4.85
C PHE A 54 2.33 8.91 4.38
N PRO A 55 2.51 8.22 3.23
CA PRO A 55 1.66 7.09 2.85
C PRO A 55 1.76 5.96 3.87
N VAL A 56 0.66 5.22 4.06
CA VAL A 56 0.65 3.97 4.83
C VAL A 56 1.51 2.91 4.13
N ALA A 57 1.53 2.94 2.80
CA ALA A 57 2.40 2.09 1.98
C ALA A 57 2.73 2.80 0.68
N GLU A 58 3.97 2.65 0.22
CA GLU A 58 4.42 3.14 -1.08
C GLU A 58 5.14 2.04 -1.85
N HIS A 59 5.03 2.10 -3.16
CA HIS A 59 5.69 1.18 -4.06
C HIS A 59 6.27 1.93 -5.23
N ASN A 60 7.59 1.95 -5.29
CA ASN A 60 8.34 2.53 -6.39
C ASN A 60 8.94 1.41 -7.25
N ALA A 61 8.50 1.34 -8.50
CA ALA A 61 9.03 0.45 -9.52
C ALA A 61 9.48 1.24 -10.76
N LEU A 62 9.85 2.51 -10.57
CA LEU A 62 10.44 3.36 -11.60
C LEU A 62 11.92 2.99 -11.83
N PRO A 63 12.51 3.32 -12.99
CA PRO A 63 13.93 3.09 -13.25
C PRO A 63 14.81 3.81 -12.22
N ASP A 64 15.82 3.12 -11.66
CA ASP A 64 16.67 3.66 -10.60
C ASP A 64 17.30 5.01 -10.97
N GLY A 65 17.83 5.13 -12.19
CA GLY A 65 18.42 6.39 -12.67
C GLY A 65 17.43 7.55 -12.75
N TRP A 66 16.13 7.26 -12.94
CA TRP A 66 15.08 8.28 -12.87
C TRP A 66 14.81 8.67 -11.41
N VAL A 67 14.71 7.69 -10.51
CA VAL A 67 14.50 7.93 -9.07
C VAL A 67 15.63 8.78 -8.49
N ASP A 68 16.88 8.50 -8.84
CA ASP A 68 18.05 9.25 -8.41
C ASP A 68 18.01 10.71 -8.88
N LEU A 69 17.73 10.92 -10.18
CA LEU A 69 17.59 12.25 -10.76
C LEU A 69 16.44 13.02 -10.09
N TYR A 70 15.28 12.38 -9.96
CA TYR A 70 14.07 12.98 -9.39
C TYR A 70 14.29 13.43 -7.95
N THR A 71 14.96 12.60 -7.16
CA THR A 71 15.26 12.86 -5.75
C THR A 71 16.30 13.97 -5.63
N ARG A 72 17.42 13.89 -6.36
CA ARG A 72 18.50 14.89 -6.31
C ARG A 72 18.00 16.29 -6.69
N GLU A 73 17.14 16.37 -7.71
CA GLU A 73 16.62 17.66 -8.20
C GLU A 73 15.40 18.16 -7.43
N GLY A 74 14.83 17.34 -6.52
CA GLY A 74 13.66 17.68 -5.73
C GLY A 74 12.41 17.94 -6.58
N PHE A 75 12.14 17.10 -7.58
CA PHE A 75 11.07 17.36 -8.55
C PHE A 75 9.64 17.25 -7.99
N MET A 76 9.42 16.63 -6.83
CA MET A 76 8.09 16.35 -6.28
C MET A 76 7.11 17.55 -6.34
N PHE A 77 7.55 18.75 -5.94
CA PHE A 77 6.68 19.94 -5.93
C PHE A 77 6.51 20.62 -7.29
N GLN A 78 7.39 20.32 -8.24
CA GLN A 78 7.44 20.93 -9.57
C GLN A 78 6.84 20.00 -10.63
N ASP A 79 6.74 18.72 -10.33
CA ASP A 79 6.17 17.69 -11.19
C ASP A 79 4.69 17.99 -11.49
N PRO A 80 4.33 18.17 -12.77
CA PRO A 80 2.93 18.35 -13.16
C PRO A 80 2.05 17.15 -12.78
N VAL A 81 2.59 15.92 -12.83
CA VAL A 81 1.87 14.71 -12.47
C VAL A 81 1.47 14.74 -11.01
N MET A 82 2.41 15.06 -10.12
CA MET A 82 2.14 15.19 -8.69
C MET A 82 1.16 16.33 -8.39
N ARG A 83 1.32 17.50 -9.03
CA ARG A 83 0.37 18.60 -8.86
C ARG A 83 -1.04 18.24 -9.31
N TRP A 84 -1.18 17.47 -10.39
CA TRP A 84 -2.49 16.99 -10.85
C TRP A 84 -3.11 16.04 -9.82
N VAL A 85 -2.35 15.02 -9.39
CA VAL A 85 -2.78 14.04 -8.38
C VAL A 85 -3.21 14.71 -7.09
N TYR A 86 -2.50 15.76 -6.68
CA TYR A 86 -2.79 16.46 -5.43
C TYR A 86 -4.05 17.35 -5.52
N SER A 87 -4.51 17.67 -6.73
CA SER A 87 -5.61 18.62 -7.00
C SER A 87 -6.87 17.97 -7.58
N ASN A 88 -6.82 16.70 -7.98
CA ASN A 88 -7.89 16.03 -8.73
C ASN A 88 -8.13 14.60 -8.23
N PHE A 89 -9.29 14.06 -8.59
CA PHE A 89 -9.65 12.64 -8.47
C PHE A 89 -10.04 12.07 -9.83
N GLY A 90 -9.90 10.76 -10.01
CA GLY A 90 -10.08 10.07 -11.28
C GLY A 90 -8.73 9.79 -11.94
N TRP A 91 -8.68 9.83 -13.27
CA TRP A 91 -7.46 9.58 -14.02
C TRP A 91 -7.24 10.61 -15.13
N THR A 92 -5.98 10.79 -15.55
CA THR A 92 -5.62 11.56 -16.74
C THR A 92 -4.38 10.98 -17.39
N ARG A 93 -4.32 10.99 -18.73
CA ARG A 93 -3.08 10.71 -19.44
C ARG A 93 -2.12 11.87 -19.28
N TRP A 94 -0.83 11.55 -19.27
CA TRP A 94 0.23 12.55 -19.29
C TRP A 94 0.12 13.50 -20.49
N SER A 95 -0.28 12.99 -21.65
CA SER A 95 -0.48 13.79 -22.88
C SER A 95 -1.69 14.73 -22.83
N GLU A 96 -2.68 14.43 -21.98
CA GLU A 96 -3.87 15.27 -21.78
C GLU A 96 -3.61 16.39 -20.75
N MET A 97 -2.54 16.27 -19.96
CA MET A 97 -2.21 17.20 -18.88
C MET A 97 -1.72 18.54 -19.43
N ARG A 98 -2.41 19.62 -19.05
CA ARG A 98 -2.08 21.00 -19.46
C ARG A 98 -1.40 21.84 -18.38
N LEU A 99 -0.93 21.19 -17.31
CA LEU A 99 -0.26 21.88 -16.21
C LEU A 99 1.14 22.37 -16.65
N PRO A 100 1.58 23.58 -16.22
CA PRO A 100 2.89 24.10 -16.61
C PRO A 100 4.03 23.21 -16.12
N ASP A 101 4.98 22.80 -16.97
CA ASP A 101 6.15 21.98 -16.58
C ASP A 101 7.47 22.78 -16.73
N PRO A 102 7.75 23.76 -15.84
CA PRO A 102 8.89 24.67 -16.01
C PRO A 102 10.24 23.95 -15.92
N ARG A 103 10.31 22.88 -15.13
CA ARG A 103 11.52 22.06 -14.95
C ARG A 103 11.59 20.92 -15.96
N ARG A 104 10.63 20.84 -16.88
CA ARG A 104 10.57 19.85 -17.95
C ARG A 104 10.69 18.42 -17.42
N VAL A 105 10.07 18.16 -16.26
CA VAL A 105 10.10 16.87 -15.56
C VAL A 105 9.63 15.76 -16.48
N MET A 106 8.54 15.96 -17.23
CA MET A 106 7.99 14.95 -18.14
C MET A 106 8.93 14.67 -19.31
N MET A 107 9.60 15.70 -19.85
CA MET A 107 10.61 15.53 -20.90
C MET A 107 11.85 14.79 -20.39
N GLN A 108 12.28 15.06 -19.15
CA GLN A 108 13.41 14.35 -18.55
C GLN A 108 13.07 12.88 -18.29
N ALA A 109 11.85 12.58 -17.84
CA ALA A 109 11.36 11.22 -17.63
C ALA A 109 11.46 10.35 -18.91
N GLN A 110 11.22 10.94 -20.09
CA GLN A 110 11.32 10.24 -21.37
C GLN A 110 12.72 9.66 -21.65
N LYS A 111 13.79 10.27 -21.11
CA LYS A 111 15.17 9.77 -21.25
C LYS A 111 15.38 8.41 -20.56
N PHE A 112 14.49 8.07 -19.63
CA PHE A 112 14.47 6.81 -18.89
C PHE A 112 13.39 5.84 -19.40
N GLY A 113 12.80 6.10 -20.57
CA GLY A 113 11.75 5.26 -21.15
C GLY A 113 10.34 5.54 -20.62
N LEU A 114 10.17 6.49 -19.70
CA LEU A 114 8.87 6.93 -19.18
C LEU A 114 8.24 7.94 -20.17
N ARG A 115 7.67 7.43 -21.26
CA ARG A 115 7.16 8.28 -22.36
C ARG A 115 5.67 8.55 -22.29
N TYR A 116 4.92 7.48 -22.13
CA TYR A 116 3.47 7.51 -22.05
C TYR A 116 3.08 7.12 -20.64
N GLY A 117 2.21 7.89 -20.01
CA GLY A 117 1.83 7.64 -18.64
C GLY A 117 0.40 8.03 -18.33
N VAL A 118 -0.12 7.44 -17.26
CA VAL A 118 -1.40 7.78 -16.68
C VAL A 118 -1.21 8.08 -15.20
N ALA A 119 -1.84 9.15 -14.74
CA ALA A 119 -1.97 9.46 -13.33
C ALA A 119 -3.37 9.05 -12.88
N ILE A 120 -3.47 8.34 -11.76
CA ILE A 120 -4.73 7.91 -11.16
C ILE A 120 -4.74 8.38 -9.71
N SER A 121 -5.78 9.09 -9.31
CA SER A 121 -5.98 9.61 -7.96
C SER A 121 -7.34 9.16 -7.43
N LEU A 122 -7.33 8.47 -6.29
CA LEU A 122 -8.52 7.96 -5.64
C LEU A 122 -8.89 8.85 -4.44
N PRO A 123 -10.19 9.17 -4.26
CA PRO A 123 -10.64 9.94 -3.11
C PRO A 123 -10.47 9.15 -1.81
N SER A 124 -10.52 9.87 -0.69
CA SER A 124 -10.57 9.25 0.63
C SER A 124 -11.87 8.47 0.81
N THR A 125 -11.77 7.20 1.21
CA THR A 125 -12.92 6.41 1.67
C THR A 125 -12.88 6.35 3.21
N GLY A 126 -13.88 6.95 3.87
CA GLY A 126 -14.06 6.85 5.33
C GLY A 126 -13.52 8.02 6.16
N VAL A 127 -13.11 7.71 7.40
CA VAL A 127 -12.65 8.67 8.41
C VAL A 127 -11.27 9.20 8.02
N GLU A 128 -11.19 10.52 7.84
CA GLU A 128 -10.00 11.35 7.57
C GLU A 128 -9.25 11.11 6.25
N GLY A 129 -9.37 12.07 5.31
CA GLY A 129 -8.29 12.67 4.50
C GLY A 129 -7.30 11.80 3.70
N GLN A 130 -7.37 10.48 3.75
CA GLN A 130 -6.36 9.56 3.24
C GLN A 130 -6.65 9.19 1.79
N ARG A 131 -5.98 9.85 0.85
CA ARG A 131 -6.09 9.51 -0.58
C ARG A 131 -5.06 8.47 -0.99
N SER A 132 -5.34 7.72 -2.05
CA SER A 132 -4.34 6.89 -2.72
C SER A 132 -4.13 7.37 -4.15
N PHE A 133 -2.92 7.24 -4.67
CA PHE A 133 -2.66 7.56 -6.06
C PHE A 133 -1.62 6.63 -6.66
N GLY A 134 -1.62 6.59 -7.99
CA GLY A 134 -0.61 5.89 -8.77
C GLY A 134 -0.25 6.67 -10.02
N SER A 135 1.02 6.61 -10.41
CA SER A 135 1.49 7.03 -11.72
C SER A 135 2.13 5.84 -12.42
N PHE A 136 1.62 5.53 -13.61
CA PHE A 136 1.97 4.34 -14.36
C PHE A 136 2.54 4.75 -15.70
N ALA A 137 3.63 4.12 -16.13
CA ALA A 137 4.34 4.50 -17.33
C ALA A 137 4.66 3.31 -18.24
N ARG A 138 4.69 3.61 -19.53
CA ARG A 138 5.10 2.70 -20.60
C ARG A 138 5.88 3.46 -21.68
N SER A 139 6.68 2.73 -22.45
CA SER A 139 7.65 3.31 -23.39
C SER A 139 7.17 3.32 -24.84
N ASP A 140 6.15 2.53 -25.17
CA ASP A 140 5.81 2.11 -26.53
C ASP A 140 4.57 2.81 -27.12
N ARG A 141 3.52 3.05 -26.32
CA ARG A 141 2.28 3.70 -26.78
C ARG A 141 1.47 4.31 -25.64
N GLU A 142 0.44 5.08 -25.99
CA GLU A 142 -0.56 5.55 -25.02
C GLU A 142 -1.35 4.40 -24.37
N PHE A 143 -1.83 4.65 -23.14
CA PHE A 143 -2.74 3.75 -22.43
C PHE A 143 -4.14 3.81 -23.04
N THR A 144 -4.78 2.66 -23.23
CA THR A 144 -6.20 2.61 -23.60
C THR A 144 -7.09 2.85 -22.38
N ASP A 145 -8.33 3.31 -22.57
CA ASP A 145 -9.28 3.50 -21.46
C ASP A 145 -9.50 2.20 -20.67
N GLU A 146 -9.52 1.06 -21.35
CA GLU A 146 -9.63 -0.26 -20.72
C GLU A 146 -8.44 -0.57 -19.80
N GLU A 147 -7.21 -0.31 -20.24
CA GLU A 147 -6.02 -0.49 -19.39
C GLU A 147 -6.05 0.45 -18.18
N ILE A 148 -6.54 1.67 -18.35
CA ILE A 148 -6.67 2.65 -17.26
C ILE A 148 -7.70 2.18 -16.24
N HIS A 149 -8.88 1.70 -16.67
CA HIS A 149 -9.89 1.15 -15.76
C HIS A 149 -9.37 -0.07 -14.99
N GLN A 150 -8.56 -0.93 -15.62
CA GLN A 150 -7.92 -2.05 -14.93
C GLN A 150 -6.92 -1.58 -13.86
N LEU A 151 -6.08 -0.59 -14.18
CA LEU A 151 -5.15 0.01 -13.22
C LEU A 151 -5.89 0.68 -12.06
N GLU A 152 -6.94 1.44 -12.34
CA GLU A 152 -7.78 2.10 -11.34
C GLU A 152 -8.45 1.08 -10.41
N SER A 153 -9.07 0.04 -10.97
CA SER A 153 -9.71 -1.03 -10.20
C SER A 153 -8.72 -1.73 -9.26
N ARG A 154 -7.51 -2.03 -9.75
CA ARG A 154 -6.44 -2.63 -8.92
C ARG A 154 -5.97 -1.68 -7.82
N LEU A 155 -5.77 -0.40 -8.14
CA LEU A 155 -5.39 0.62 -7.15
C LEU A 155 -6.50 0.82 -6.10
N ARG A 156 -7.77 0.74 -6.50
CA ARG A 156 -8.93 0.83 -5.60
C ARG A 156 -8.98 -0.35 -4.64
N LYS A 157 -8.80 -1.57 -5.14
CA LYS A 157 -8.66 -2.76 -4.30
C LYS A 157 -7.53 -2.61 -3.27
N LEU A 158 -6.39 -2.04 -3.67
CA LEU A 158 -5.30 -1.72 -2.75
C LEU A 158 -5.69 -0.69 -1.70
N HIS A 159 -6.33 0.40 -2.12
CA HIS A 159 -6.82 1.45 -1.23
C HIS A 159 -7.77 0.89 -0.16
N GLU A 160 -8.69 -0.01 -0.54
CA GLU A 160 -9.64 -0.67 0.35
C GLU A 160 -8.94 -1.68 1.28
N LEU A 161 -8.04 -2.51 0.75
CA LEU A 161 -7.30 -3.49 1.56
C LEU A 161 -6.38 -2.86 2.60
N THR A 162 -5.92 -1.63 2.36
CA THR A 162 -5.05 -0.88 3.27
C THR A 162 -5.86 -0.01 4.24
N ALA A 163 -7.19 -0.12 4.24
CA ALA A 163 -8.04 0.65 5.14
C ALA A 163 -7.74 0.35 6.61
N PRO A 164 -7.59 1.40 7.45
CA PRO A 164 -7.50 1.18 8.88
C PRO A 164 -8.79 0.50 9.36
N PRO A 165 -8.70 -0.58 10.16
CA PRO A 165 -9.88 -1.21 10.72
C PRO A 165 -10.63 -0.25 11.64
N THR A 166 -11.92 -0.04 11.37
CA THR A 166 -12.80 0.85 12.16
C THR A 166 -13.41 0.17 13.38
N ASN A 167 -13.15 -1.12 13.57
CA ASN A 167 -13.79 -1.95 14.58
C ASN A 167 -12.88 -2.27 15.80
N LEU A 168 -11.73 -1.61 15.93
CA LEU A 168 -10.94 -1.71 17.16
C LEU A 168 -11.66 -0.98 18.29
N THR A 169 -11.72 -1.63 19.44
CA THR A 169 -12.24 -1.05 20.67
C THR A 169 -11.15 -0.23 21.37
N GLU A 170 -11.53 0.77 22.17
CA GLU A 170 -10.59 1.54 22.99
C GLU A 170 -9.69 0.65 23.86
N ALA A 171 -10.27 -0.42 24.43
CA ALA A 171 -9.54 -1.38 25.24
C ALA A 171 -8.47 -2.17 24.45
N GLU A 172 -8.66 -2.39 23.15
CA GLU A 172 -7.66 -3.01 22.27
C GLU A 172 -6.57 -2.00 21.89
N ILE A 173 -6.96 -0.77 21.56
CA ILE A 173 -6.05 0.34 21.24
C ILE A 173 -5.12 0.64 22.43
N GLU A 174 -5.68 0.71 23.64
CA GLU A 174 -4.93 0.94 24.88
C GLU A 174 -3.85 -0.13 25.09
N VAL A 175 -4.19 -1.41 24.93
CA VAL A 175 -3.22 -2.51 25.03
C VAL A 175 -2.11 -2.38 23.98
N LEU A 176 -2.44 -2.03 22.73
CA LEU A 176 -1.44 -1.84 21.69
C LEU A 176 -0.53 -0.62 21.97
N ARG A 177 -1.04 0.48 22.55
CA ARG A 177 -0.23 1.63 22.99
C ARG A 177 0.78 1.23 24.05
N MET A 178 0.35 0.47 25.05
CA MET A 178 1.21 0.01 26.14
C MET A 178 2.29 -0.96 25.64
N MET A 179 1.93 -1.85 24.70
CA MET A 179 2.90 -2.72 24.03
C MET A 179 3.91 -1.93 23.19
N ARG A 180 3.48 -0.85 22.52
CA ARG A 180 4.40 0.04 21.79
C ARG A 180 5.44 0.68 22.72
N SER A 181 5.06 1.03 23.95
CA SER A 181 6.01 1.52 24.97
C SER A 181 6.90 0.44 25.58
N GLY A 182 6.80 -0.81 25.12
CA GLY A 182 7.66 -1.92 25.55
C GLY A 182 7.15 -2.69 26.77
N GLN A 183 5.93 -2.44 27.23
CA GLN A 183 5.37 -3.12 28.41
C GLN A 183 5.02 -4.59 28.10
N LEU A 184 5.31 -5.46 29.05
CA LEU A 184 4.96 -6.88 29.01
C LEU A 184 3.50 -7.10 29.43
N ILE A 185 2.91 -8.21 29.00
CA ILE A 185 1.51 -8.57 29.32
C ILE A 185 1.22 -8.46 30.81
N LYS A 186 2.13 -8.95 31.68
CA LYS A 186 1.96 -8.91 33.14
C LYS A 186 1.89 -7.48 33.69
N GLU A 187 2.70 -6.58 33.14
CA GLU A 187 2.72 -5.17 33.56
C GLU A 187 1.44 -4.46 33.12
N ILE A 188 1.00 -4.74 31.90
CA ILE A 188 -0.27 -4.23 31.36
C ILE A 188 -1.45 -4.72 32.20
N SER A 189 -1.51 -6.02 32.51
CA SER A 189 -2.54 -6.61 33.36
C SER A 189 -2.60 -5.95 34.74
N ALA A 190 -1.45 -5.77 35.38
CA ALA A 190 -1.35 -5.14 36.69
C ALA A 190 -1.80 -3.68 36.65
N GLN A 191 -1.41 -2.93 35.62
CA GLN A 191 -1.76 -1.52 35.46
C GLN A 191 -3.25 -1.32 35.14
N LEU A 192 -3.84 -2.18 34.32
CA LEU A 192 -5.25 -2.09 33.91
C LEU A 192 -6.22 -2.79 34.89
N GLY A 193 -5.72 -3.48 35.92
CA GLY A 193 -6.56 -4.19 36.89
C GLY A 193 -7.34 -5.36 36.27
N VAL A 194 -6.80 -6.01 35.23
CA VAL A 194 -7.44 -7.14 34.54
C VAL A 194 -6.51 -8.36 34.49
N THR A 195 -7.03 -9.52 34.09
CA THR A 195 -6.24 -10.75 34.04
C THR A 195 -5.33 -10.81 32.80
N ASP A 196 -4.21 -11.52 32.90
CA ASP A 196 -3.34 -11.84 31.76
C ASP A 196 -4.11 -12.49 30.59
N GLY A 197 -5.12 -13.30 30.90
CA GLY A 197 -6.01 -13.91 29.91
C GLY A 197 -6.83 -12.86 29.15
N ALA A 198 -7.34 -11.84 29.84
CA ALA A 198 -8.07 -10.75 29.21
C ALA A 198 -7.18 -9.93 28.27
N ILE A 199 -5.93 -9.63 28.67
CA ILE A 199 -4.96 -8.94 27.80
C ILE A 199 -4.63 -9.78 26.57
N LYS A 200 -4.34 -11.08 26.74
CA LYS A 200 -4.10 -12.00 25.60
C LYS A 200 -5.27 -12.04 24.63
N GLN A 201 -6.50 -12.01 25.14
CA GLN A 201 -7.70 -12.01 24.30
C GLN A 201 -7.86 -10.69 23.54
N ARG A 202 -7.61 -9.54 24.17
CA ARG A 202 -7.59 -8.23 23.48
C ARG A 202 -6.54 -8.20 22.38
N ILE A 203 -5.32 -8.69 22.65
CA ILE A 203 -4.26 -8.80 21.63
C ILE A 203 -4.70 -9.72 20.49
N LYS A 204 -5.31 -10.87 20.78
CA LYS A 204 -5.81 -11.81 19.77
C LYS A 204 -6.86 -11.17 18.87
N SER A 205 -7.83 -10.47 19.47
CA SER A 205 -8.87 -9.74 18.75
C SER A 205 -8.29 -8.61 17.89
N ALA A 206 -7.42 -7.77 18.46
CA ALA A 206 -6.75 -6.70 17.75
C ALA A 206 -5.92 -7.21 16.57
N LYS A 207 -5.16 -8.30 16.74
CA LYS A 207 -4.41 -8.96 15.67
C LYS A 207 -5.32 -9.40 14.52
N ALA A 208 -6.47 -10.01 14.82
CA ALA A 208 -7.41 -10.44 13.80
C ALA A 208 -7.97 -9.24 13.01
N LYS A 209 -8.36 -8.17 13.71
CA LYS A 209 -8.87 -6.92 13.11
C LYS A 209 -7.83 -6.21 12.24
N LEU A 210 -6.57 -6.19 12.68
CA LEU A 210 -5.43 -5.60 11.97
C LEU A 210 -4.79 -6.55 10.94
N ARG A 211 -5.34 -7.76 10.74
CA ARG A 211 -4.79 -8.80 9.86
C ARG A 211 -3.30 -9.10 10.12
N ALA A 212 -2.89 -9.09 11.39
CA ALA A 212 -1.51 -9.26 11.82
C ALA A 212 -1.23 -10.69 12.32
N LYS A 213 -0.12 -11.29 11.85
CA LYS A 213 0.34 -12.62 12.26
C LYS A 213 0.95 -12.62 13.66
N THR A 214 1.62 -11.53 14.06
CA THR A 214 2.25 -11.37 15.39
C THR A 214 1.74 -10.14 16.14
N ALA A 215 1.95 -10.09 17.46
CA ALA A 215 1.57 -8.91 18.24
C ALA A 215 2.45 -7.70 17.89
N SER A 216 3.73 -7.91 17.59
CA SER A 216 4.63 -6.86 17.09
C SER A 216 4.17 -6.31 15.75
N GLN A 217 3.69 -7.17 14.85
CA GLN A 217 3.10 -6.73 13.58
C GLN A 217 1.82 -5.92 13.82
N ALA A 218 0.95 -6.35 14.75
CA ALA A 218 -0.26 -5.59 15.09
C ALA A 218 0.06 -4.18 15.60
N VAL A 219 1.06 -4.04 16.48
CA VAL A 219 1.54 -2.73 16.95
C VAL A 219 2.05 -1.89 15.78
N SER A 220 2.90 -2.47 14.92
CA SER A 220 3.45 -1.77 13.75
C SER A 220 2.36 -1.29 12.78
N THR A 221 1.38 -2.15 12.49
CA THR A 221 0.23 -1.83 11.64
C THR A 221 -0.65 -0.74 12.26
N ALA A 222 -0.88 -0.77 13.57
CA ALA A 222 -1.66 0.25 14.26
C ALA A 222 -0.97 1.62 14.25
N VAL A 223 0.37 1.67 14.38
CA VAL A 223 1.16 2.89 14.21
C VAL A 223 1.07 3.41 12.77
N ALA A 224 1.24 2.53 11.78
CA ALA A 224 1.16 2.92 10.36
C ALA A 224 -0.21 3.48 9.99
N HIS A 225 -1.27 3.02 10.64
CA HIS A 225 -2.63 3.55 10.48
C HIS A 225 -2.94 4.80 11.31
N GLY A 226 -2.01 5.26 12.17
CA GLY A 226 -2.24 6.41 13.06
C GLY A 226 -3.21 6.13 14.21
N LEU A 227 -3.47 4.86 14.55
CA LEU A 227 -4.40 4.48 15.62
C LEU A 227 -3.78 4.61 17.02
N ILE A 228 -2.45 4.50 17.11
CA ILE A 228 -1.69 4.53 18.38
C ILE A 228 -0.49 5.44 18.32
#